data_AF-A0A2N5DGD2-F1
#
_entry.id   AF-A0A2N5DGD2-F1
#
_cell.length_a   1.000
_cell.length_b   1.000
_cell.length_c   1.000
_cell.angle_alpha   90.00
_cell.angle_beta   90.00
_cell.angle_gamma   90.00
#
_symmetry.space_group_name_H-M   'P 1'
#
loop_
_entity.id
_entity.type
_entity.pdbx_description
1 polymer ?
#
loop_
_entity_poly.entity_id
_entity_poly.type
_entity_poly.pdbx_seq_one_letter_code
_entity_poly.pdbx_strand_id
1 'polypeptide(L)'
;MTDEILSAPPSEHWDQALADTLPGRIILVGLTFLDADGEIEDVEQFHGVILSADPEEGILVDLLTEEEDGDTYLLPPQTSNIKAAQPGTYTLANGEVLENPDFVSNWTIQGPEDPANDD
;
A
#
# COMPACT_ATOMS: atom_id res chain seq x y z
N MET A 1 -6.23 -24.51 -35.33
CA MET A 1 -4.92 -24.78 -34.72
C MET A 1 -4.24 -23.43 -34.60
N THR A 2 -4.76 -22.58 -33.71
CA THR A 2 -4.26 -22.35 -32.33
C THR A 2 -2.88 -21.71 -32.35
N ASP A 3 -2.86 -20.39 -32.29
CA ASP A 3 -1.98 -19.71 -31.36
C ASP A 3 -2.66 -18.43 -30.87
N GLU A 4 -3.14 -18.54 -29.64
CA GLU A 4 -3.86 -17.56 -28.86
C GLU A 4 -2.82 -16.89 -27.96
N ILE A 5 -2.10 -15.89 -28.48
CA ILE A 5 -1.19 -15.06 -27.67
C ILE A 5 -1.73 -13.63 -27.54
N LEU A 6 -2.95 -13.55 -27.03
CA LEU A 6 -3.42 -12.38 -26.31
C LEU A 6 -2.85 -12.45 -24.89
N SER A 7 -1.57 -12.13 -24.68
CA SER A 7 -1.09 -11.88 -23.33
C SER A 7 -1.23 -10.38 -23.06
N ALA A 8 -2.44 -9.96 -22.73
CA ALA A 8 -2.59 -8.80 -21.84
C ALA A 8 -1.68 -9.03 -20.62
N PRO A 9 -1.04 -7.99 -20.04
CA PRO A 9 -0.33 -8.16 -18.77
C PRO A 9 -1.32 -8.77 -17.77
N PRO A 10 -0.88 -9.69 -16.89
CA PRO A 10 -1.79 -10.48 -16.06
C PRO A 10 -2.73 -9.55 -15.30
N SER A 11 -4.02 -9.70 -15.57
CA SER A 11 -5.13 -8.93 -15.02
C SER A 11 -5.32 -9.13 -13.49
N GLU A 12 -4.34 -9.69 -12.78
CA GLU A 12 -4.48 -10.24 -11.44
C GLU A 12 -4.06 -9.29 -10.31
N HIS A 13 -3.54 -8.10 -10.63
CA HIS A 13 -3.11 -7.10 -9.62
C HIS A 13 -4.16 -6.03 -9.29
N TRP A 14 -5.21 -5.90 -10.11
CA TRP A 14 -6.23 -4.85 -10.01
C TRP A 14 -7.65 -5.42 -10.01
N ASP A 15 -8.37 -5.17 -8.93
CA ASP A 15 -9.75 -5.57 -8.69
C ASP A 15 -10.64 -4.33 -8.78
N GLN A 16 -11.24 -4.11 -9.95
CA GLN A 16 -12.10 -2.94 -10.17
C GLN A 16 -13.26 -2.85 -9.17
N ALA A 17 -13.83 -3.99 -8.79
CA ALA A 17 -14.93 -4.04 -7.81
C ALA A 17 -14.47 -3.65 -6.40
N LEU A 18 -13.22 -3.97 -6.03
CA LEU A 18 -12.65 -3.53 -4.77
C LEU A 18 -12.35 -2.02 -4.85
N ALA A 19 -11.67 -1.58 -5.92
CA ALA A 19 -11.33 -0.17 -6.15
C ALA A 19 -12.53 0.77 -6.05
N ASP A 20 -13.68 0.38 -6.61
CA ASP A 20 -14.94 1.16 -6.53
C ASP A 20 -15.46 1.32 -5.09
N THR A 21 -15.10 0.38 -4.19
CA THR A 21 -15.50 0.40 -2.78
C THR A 21 -14.50 1.07 -1.84
N LEU A 22 -13.27 1.31 -2.31
CA LEU A 22 -12.19 1.94 -1.56
C LEU A 22 -12.44 3.42 -1.20
N PRO A 23 -12.91 4.30 -2.10
CA PRO A 23 -13.00 5.73 -1.79
C PRO A 23 -13.92 6.02 -0.59
N GLY A 24 -13.46 6.89 0.31
CA GLY A 24 -14.12 7.23 1.57
C GLY A 24 -13.88 6.24 2.72
N ARG A 25 -12.98 5.28 2.56
CA ARG A 25 -12.65 4.23 3.54
C ARG A 25 -11.31 4.48 4.19
N ILE A 26 -11.16 3.99 5.42
CA ILE A 26 -9.90 4.10 6.16
C ILE A 26 -9.00 2.93 5.80
N ILE A 27 -7.79 3.23 5.35
CA ILE A 27 -6.75 2.24 5.07
C ILE A 27 -5.54 2.44 5.98
N LEU A 28 -5.07 1.34 6.55
CA LEU A 28 -3.78 1.28 7.24
C LEU A 28 -2.74 0.75 6.25
N VAL A 29 -1.65 1.50 6.05
CA VAL A 29 -0.55 1.13 5.17
C VAL A 29 0.68 0.86 6.02
N GLY A 30 1.24 -0.34 5.90
CA GLY A 30 2.54 -0.68 6.45
C GLY A 30 3.58 -0.78 5.34
N LEU A 31 4.66 -0.02 5.44
CA LEU A 31 5.84 -0.12 4.60
C LEU A 31 6.94 -0.82 5.40
N THR A 32 7.43 -1.94 4.89
CA THR A 32 8.58 -2.66 5.45
C THR A 32 9.76 -2.45 4.52
N PHE A 33 10.77 -1.73 4.99
CA PHE A 33 12.03 -1.54 4.27
C PHE A 33 12.95 -2.69 4.61
N LEU A 34 13.38 -3.41 3.59
CA LEU A 34 14.37 -4.48 3.71
C LEU A 34 15.71 -4.00 3.17
N ASP A 35 16.79 -4.36 3.85
CA ASP A 35 18.17 -4.17 3.37
C ASP A 35 18.50 -5.13 2.20
N ALA A 36 19.67 -4.97 1.59
CA ALA A 36 20.23 -5.85 0.56
C ALA A 36 20.20 -7.34 0.94
N ASP A 37 20.42 -7.68 2.22
CA ASP A 37 20.39 -9.06 2.71
C ASP A 37 18.95 -9.61 2.90
N GLY A 38 17.93 -8.75 2.75
CA GLY A 38 16.53 -9.08 3.04
C GLY A 38 16.17 -8.99 4.52
N GLU A 39 17.04 -8.41 5.35
CA GLU A 39 16.76 -8.10 6.75
C GLU A 39 15.89 -6.84 6.85
N ILE A 40 15.01 -6.78 7.87
CA ILE A 40 14.16 -5.61 8.10
C ILE A 40 15.03 -4.47 8.62
N GLU A 41 15.21 -3.44 7.81
CA GLU A 41 15.93 -2.22 8.17
C GLU A 41 15.01 -1.27 8.92
N ASP A 42 13.82 -1.02 8.35
CA ASP A 42 12.86 -0.06 8.90
C ASP A 42 11.40 -0.50 8.64
N VAL A 43 10.50 -0.05 9.49
CA VAL A 43 9.06 -0.34 9.36
C VAL A 43 8.28 0.93 9.65
N GLU A 44 7.70 1.49 8.61
CA GLU A 44 6.84 2.65 8.69
C GLU A 44 5.39 2.21 8.59
N GLN A 45 4.51 2.78 9.41
CA GLN A 45 3.08 2.50 9.35
C GLN A 45 2.33 3.81 9.45
N PHE A 46 1.40 4.02 8.55
CA PHE A 46 0.55 5.20 8.53
C PHE A 46 -0.88 4.81 8.16
N HIS A 47 -1.81 5.71 8.42
CA HIS A 47 -3.21 5.50 8.05
C HIS A 47 -3.79 6.74 7.40
N GLY A 48 -4.76 6.51 6.54
CA GLY A 48 -5.41 7.58 5.80
C GLY A 48 -6.77 7.18 5.24
N VAL A 49 -7.43 8.14 4.61
CA VAL A 49 -8.69 7.91 3.89
C VAL A 49 -8.41 7.85 2.40
N ILE A 50 -8.90 6.80 1.75
CA ILE A 50 -8.75 6.67 0.31
C ILE A 50 -9.65 7.71 -0.37
N LEU A 51 -9.06 8.58 -1.19
CA LEU A 51 -9.78 9.59 -1.95
C LEU A 51 -10.32 9.03 -3.26
N SER A 52 -9.47 8.33 -4.01
CA SER A 52 -9.76 7.70 -5.29
C SER A 52 -8.87 6.48 -5.53
N ALA A 53 -9.32 5.56 -6.37
CA ALA A 53 -8.58 4.36 -6.74
C ALA A 53 -8.78 4.08 -8.24
N ASP A 54 -7.74 4.33 -9.02
CA ASP A 54 -7.75 4.22 -10.47
C ASP A 54 -6.61 3.31 -10.96
N PRO A 55 -6.86 2.45 -11.96
CA PRO A 55 -5.82 1.56 -12.50
C PRO A 55 -4.73 2.32 -13.27
N GLU A 56 -5.05 3.52 -13.78
CA GLU A 56 -4.14 4.35 -14.56
C GLU A 56 -3.42 5.39 -13.69
N GLU A 57 -4.13 6.01 -12.74
CA GLU A 57 -3.54 7.03 -11.86
C GLU A 57 -2.91 6.45 -10.59
N GLY A 58 -3.46 5.36 -10.06
CA GLY A 58 -3.07 4.78 -8.77
C GLY A 58 -4.13 4.98 -7.69
N ILE A 59 -3.75 4.78 -6.43
CA ILE A 59 -4.67 4.89 -5.29
C ILE A 59 -4.24 6.08 -4.44
N LEU A 60 -5.05 7.13 -4.46
CA LEU A 60 -4.84 8.33 -3.67
C LEU A 60 -5.36 8.11 -2.25
N VAL A 61 -4.49 8.31 -1.27
CA VAL A 61 -4.79 8.21 0.15
C VAL A 61 -4.45 9.55 0.80
N ASP A 62 -5.40 10.12 1.51
CA ASP A 62 -5.21 11.31 2.35
C ASP A 62 -4.72 10.85 3.72
N LEU A 63 -3.47 11.17 4.06
CA LEU A 63 -2.86 10.79 5.33
C LEU A 63 -3.53 11.56 6.46
N LEU A 64 -3.96 10.84 7.50
CA LEU A 64 -4.63 11.39 8.67
C LEU A 64 -3.77 11.24 9.94
N THR A 65 -2.45 11.12 9.78
CA THR A 65 -1.51 10.98 10.89
C THR A 65 -1.20 12.35 11.50
N GLU A 66 -0.89 12.42 12.79
CA GLU A 66 -0.58 13.69 13.47
C GLU A 66 0.59 14.49 12.84
N GLU A 67 1.51 13.80 12.16
CA GLU A 67 2.70 14.40 11.54
C GLU A 67 2.47 14.87 10.10
N GLU A 68 1.50 14.28 9.39
CA GLU A 68 1.25 14.49 7.96
C GLU A 68 -0.24 14.77 7.67
N ASP A 69 -0.93 15.42 8.62
CA ASP A 69 -2.35 15.79 8.49
C ASP A 69 -2.56 16.71 7.26
N GLY A 70 -3.13 16.14 6.19
CA GLY A 70 -3.41 16.81 4.92
C GLY A 70 -2.40 16.56 3.79
N ASP A 71 -1.44 15.64 3.97
CA ASP A 71 -0.62 15.14 2.87
C ASP A 71 -1.32 13.98 2.14
N THR A 72 -1.21 13.97 0.81
CA THR A 72 -1.78 12.90 -0.02
C THR A 72 -0.69 11.96 -0.51
N TYR A 73 -0.85 10.68 -0.22
CA TYR A 73 0.02 9.61 -0.68
C TYR A 73 -0.59 8.88 -1.89
N LEU A 74 0.18 8.77 -2.97
CA LEU A 74 -0.22 8.02 -4.16
C LEU A 74 0.39 6.62 -4.13
N LEU A 75 -0.42 5.62 -3.82
CA LEU A 75 -0.04 4.22 -3.88
C LEU A 75 -0.11 3.68 -5.33
N PRO A 76 0.73 2.69 -5.67
CA PRO A 76 0.61 2.00 -6.95
C PRO A 76 -0.79 1.38 -7.13
N PRO A 77 -1.27 1.21 -8.37
CA PRO A 77 -2.55 0.57 -8.66
C PRO A 77 -2.47 -0.95 -8.44
N GLN A 78 -2.29 -1.38 -7.19
CA GLN A 78 -2.23 -2.79 -6.81
C GLN A 78 -3.18 -3.07 -5.64
N THR A 79 -4.43 -3.35 -5.98
CA THR A 79 -5.47 -3.70 -4.99
C THR A 79 -5.25 -5.08 -4.37
N SER A 80 -4.50 -5.98 -5.02
CA SER A 80 -4.20 -7.30 -4.45
C SER A 80 -3.41 -7.21 -3.15
N ASN A 81 -2.74 -6.08 -2.91
CA ASN A 81 -2.00 -5.81 -1.68
C ASN A 81 -2.91 -5.25 -0.56
N ILE A 82 -4.15 -4.88 -0.91
CA ILE A 82 -5.16 -4.34 -0.01
C ILE A 82 -6.07 -5.47 0.46
N LYS A 83 -6.22 -5.60 1.77
CA LYS A 83 -7.07 -6.60 2.40
C LYS A 83 -8.05 -5.91 3.34
N ALA A 84 -9.26 -6.46 3.46
CA ALA A 84 -10.20 -5.99 4.47
C ALA A 84 -9.57 -6.15 5.86
N ALA A 85 -9.45 -5.05 6.59
CA ALA A 85 -8.95 -5.10 7.95
C ALA A 85 -10.04 -5.65 8.88
N GLN A 86 -9.62 -6.27 9.98
CA GLN A 86 -10.59 -6.72 10.98
C GLN A 86 -11.02 -5.53 11.82
N PRO A 87 -12.32 -5.41 12.15
CA PRO A 87 -12.75 -4.39 13.09
C PRO A 87 -12.06 -4.62 14.44
N GLY A 88 -11.41 -3.59 14.95
CA GLY A 88 -10.58 -3.67 16.14
C GLY A 88 -9.71 -2.44 16.32
N THR A 89 -8.96 -2.42 17.42
CA THR A 89 -8.05 -1.33 17.73
C THR A 89 -6.63 -1.75 17.33
N TYR A 90 -6.02 -1.00 16.43
CA TYR A 90 -4.66 -1.21 15.96
C TYR A 90 -3.75 -0.15 16.56
N THR A 91 -2.65 -0.57 17.16
CA THR A 91 -1.61 0.33 17.63
C THR A 91 -0.50 0.35 16.57
N LEU A 92 -0.25 1.52 16.00
CA LEU A 92 0.78 1.73 15.00
C LEU A 92 2.16 1.86 15.65
N ALA A 93 3.22 1.71 14.86
CA ALA A 93 4.60 1.83 15.31
C ALA A 93 4.93 3.21 15.92
N ASN A 94 4.29 4.28 15.45
CA ASN A 94 4.42 5.64 15.97
C ASN A 94 3.66 5.87 17.30
N GLY A 95 2.92 4.87 17.79
CA GLY A 95 2.12 4.98 19.01
C GLY A 95 0.70 5.49 18.80
N GLU A 96 0.30 5.82 17.55
CA GLU A 96 -1.08 6.15 17.21
C GLU A 96 -1.98 4.92 17.36
N VAL A 97 -3.24 5.18 17.70
CA VAL A 97 -4.25 4.15 17.90
C VAL A 97 -5.35 4.35 16.86
N LEU A 98 -5.38 3.45 15.87
CA LEU A 98 -6.41 3.44 14.84
C LEU A 98 -7.53 2.47 15.21
N GLU A 99 -8.75 2.99 15.30
CA GLU A 99 -9.93 2.18 15.61
C GLU A 99 -10.72 1.84 14.34
N ASN A 100 -10.92 0.54 14.12
CA ASN A 100 -11.71 -0.03 13.03
C ASN A 100 -11.31 0.47 11.63
N PRO A 101 -10.07 0.21 11.17
CA PRO A 101 -9.74 0.38 9.76
C PRO A 101 -10.67 -0.48 8.89
N ASP A 102 -11.08 0.04 7.73
CA ASP A 102 -11.79 -0.75 6.72
C ASP A 102 -10.82 -1.68 5.99
N PHE A 103 -9.60 -1.19 5.71
CA PHE A 103 -8.59 -1.89 4.91
C PHE A 103 -7.19 -1.81 5.52
N VAL A 104 -6.36 -2.79 5.17
CA VAL A 104 -4.94 -2.84 5.48
C VAL A 104 -4.14 -3.22 4.24
N SER A 105 -3.02 -2.53 4.01
CA SER A 105 -2.10 -2.81 2.92
C SER A 105 -0.68 -2.91 3.47
N ASN A 106 0.06 -3.93 3.09
CA ASN A 106 1.44 -4.13 3.55
C ASN A 106 2.40 -4.21 2.36
N TRP A 107 3.29 -3.25 2.24
CA TRP A 107 4.29 -3.17 1.20
C TRP A 107 5.64 -3.56 1.75
N THR A 108 6.42 -4.26 0.94
CA THR A 108 7.78 -4.61 1.27
C THR A 108 8.67 -4.00 0.20
N ILE A 109 9.46 -3.02 0.60
CA ILE A 109 10.36 -2.27 -0.27
C ILE A 109 11.75 -2.81 0.01
N GLN A 110 12.31 -3.53 -0.95
CA GLN A 110 13.70 -3.93 -0.87
C GLN A 110 14.56 -2.77 -1.34
N GLY A 111 15.41 -2.26 -0.45
CA GLY A 111 16.40 -1.25 -0.77
C GLY A 111 17.32 -1.73 -1.89
N PRO A 112 17.89 -0.81 -2.69
CA PRO A 112 18.92 -1.18 -3.64
C PRO A 112 20.05 -1.85 -2.85
N GLU A 113 20.56 -2.98 -3.36
CA GLU A 113 21.84 -3.51 -2.87
C GLU A 113 22.85 -2.36 -3.00
N ASP A 114 23.31 -1.80 -1.88
CA ASP A 114 24.31 -0.74 -1.89
C ASP A 114 25.47 -1.26 -2.75
N PRO A 115 25.73 -0.72 -3.96
CA PRO A 115 26.94 -1.08 -4.66
C PRO A 115 28.02 -0.39 -3.85
N ALA A 116 28.55 -1.13 -2.88
CA ALA A 116 29.63 -0.70 -2.03
C ALA A 116 30.65 0.09 -2.86
N ASN A 117 30.83 1.35 -2.49
CA ASN A 117 32.07 2.07 -2.70
C ASN A 117 32.44 2.34 -4.19
N ASP A 118 31.93 3.44 -4.77
CA ASP A 118 32.67 4.10 -5.86
C ASP A 118 33.80 4.93 -5.21
N ASP A 119 35.00 4.32 -5.26
CA ASP A 119 36.38 4.77 -4.95
C ASP A 119 36.64 6.22 -4.48
#